data_AF-A0A7S2QCZ0-F1
#
_entry.id   AF-A0A7S2QCZ0-F1
#
_cell.length_a   1.000
_cell.length_b   1.000
_cell.length_c   1.000
_cell.angle_alpha   90.00
_cell.angle_beta   90.00
_cell.angle_gamma   90.00
#
_symmetry.space_group_name_H-M   'P 1'
#
loop_
_entity.id
_entity.type
_entity.pdbx_description
1 polymer ?
#
loop_
_entity_poly.entity_id
_entity_poly.type
_entity_poly.pdbx_seq_one_letter_code
_entity_poly.pdbx_strand_id
1 'polypeptide(L)'
;IIAKAAALPWFAPAVMTLCTVSQAKGLEPLSWEAAEAKADATLERMTAQERRMLMIGTGWREGAGGFMGYGTLLPGNFMGNTPPIPKLGVPPLKIHDAGNGFRNHWTPWNGTHLDWKRDPTEASSSTCWPSALALASTWDESLVERVAGEIASEFRDKGANVLLGPAIQVHRVARNGRNFEYLSGEDPYLGSRLTYAYVQGAQRQGVIACAKHWAFNEQETGRMGGDVRVDERTSWELYYPPFEAAVEAGVGSFMCSYNRVNYTYACENENLLRRDLKERMGFKGFVMSDWWATHSTSVEHGLDQEMPGTGSGTWHGPHLTQEELEYTERPATRPYLSLAKRWFSWALSQYLSRGPL
;
A
#
# COMPACT_ATOMS: atom_id res chain seq x y z
N ILE A 1 -41.87 -54.71 30.30
CA ILE A 1 -40.65 -54.37 31.10
C ILE A 1 -39.79 -53.48 30.19
N ILE A 2 -40.19 -52.28 29.79
CA ILE A 2 -40.19 -50.98 30.50
C ILE A 2 -39.11 -50.86 31.58
N ALA A 3 -38.07 -50.08 31.29
CA ALA A 3 -37.53 -49.00 32.13
C ALA A 3 -36.40 -48.29 31.35
N LYS A 4 -36.24 -46.98 31.31
CA LYS A 4 -37.10 -45.81 31.58
C LYS A 4 -36.23 -44.62 31.17
N ALA A 5 -36.70 -43.83 30.20
CA ALA A 5 -36.29 -42.44 30.07
C ALA A 5 -37.03 -41.61 31.12
N ALA A 6 -36.35 -40.63 31.69
CA ALA A 6 -36.91 -39.53 32.47
C ALA A 6 -36.01 -38.31 32.18
N ALA A 7 -36.46 -37.08 32.00
CA ALA A 7 -37.75 -36.47 31.72
C ALA A 7 -37.41 -35.05 31.23
N LEU A 8 -38.14 -34.51 30.25
CA LEU A 8 -38.10 -33.11 29.82
C LEU A 8 -38.59 -32.16 30.95
N PRO A 9 -38.33 -30.84 30.87
CA PRO A 9 -39.41 -29.97 30.37
C PRO A 9 -38.98 -28.84 29.42
N TRP A 10 -39.95 -28.51 28.57
CA TRP A 10 -40.07 -27.44 27.56
C TRP A 10 -39.64 -26.03 27.98
N PHE A 11 -39.25 -25.18 27.00
CA PHE A 11 -39.88 -23.86 26.74
C PHE A 11 -39.51 -23.26 25.36
N ALA A 12 -40.56 -22.86 24.62
CA ALA A 12 -40.71 -21.84 23.56
C ALA A 12 -39.96 -21.95 22.20
N PRO A 13 -40.68 -21.87 21.06
CA PRO A 13 -40.07 -21.53 19.78
C PRO A 13 -39.80 -20.02 19.78
N ALA A 14 -38.54 -19.62 19.90
CA ALA A 14 -38.15 -18.27 19.57
C ALA A 14 -38.42 -18.06 18.07
N VAL A 15 -39.31 -17.13 17.77
CA VAL A 15 -39.53 -16.58 16.44
C VAL A 15 -38.16 -16.14 15.91
N MET A 16 -37.57 -16.92 14.99
CA MET A 16 -36.51 -16.42 14.13
C MET A 16 -37.15 -15.36 13.26
N THR A 17 -37.09 -14.12 13.72
CA THR A 17 -37.17 -12.97 12.83
C THR A 17 -36.02 -13.16 11.85
N LEU A 18 -36.35 -13.65 10.65
CA LEU A 18 -35.51 -13.48 9.48
C LEU A 18 -35.37 -11.97 9.33
N CYS A 19 -34.34 -11.41 9.96
CA CYS A 19 -33.76 -10.17 9.49
C CYS A 19 -33.38 -10.49 8.05
N THR A 20 -34.22 -10.06 7.12
CA THR A 20 -33.77 -9.75 5.77
C THR A 20 -32.57 -8.85 5.98
N VAL A 21 -31.37 -9.42 5.85
CA VAL A 21 -30.17 -8.63 5.62
C VAL A 21 -30.51 -7.90 4.34
N SER A 22 -30.96 -6.64 4.46
CA SER A 22 -30.93 -5.76 3.32
C SER A 22 -29.49 -5.87 2.86
N GLN A 23 -29.25 -6.35 1.64
CA GLN A 23 -27.97 -6.15 0.97
C GLN A 23 -27.62 -4.69 1.28
N ALA A 24 -26.63 -4.49 2.16
CA ALA A 24 -26.12 -3.16 2.38
C ALA A 24 -25.73 -2.73 0.97
N LYS A 25 -26.45 -1.76 0.40
CA LYS A 25 -26.08 -1.16 -0.88
C LYS A 25 -24.59 -0.91 -0.75
N GLY A 26 -23.80 -1.59 -1.58
CA GLY A 26 -22.35 -1.50 -1.53
C GLY A 26 -22.02 -0.03 -1.42
N LEU A 27 -21.50 0.39 -0.28
CA LEU A 27 -21.02 1.75 -0.18
C LEU A 27 -19.94 1.82 -1.23
N GLU A 28 -20.08 2.65 -2.24
CA GLU A 28 -19.07 2.81 -3.28
C GLU A 28 -17.98 3.75 -2.74
N PRO A 29 -16.71 3.56 -3.11
CA PRO A 29 -15.67 4.54 -2.78
C PRO A 29 -16.10 5.93 -3.26
N LEU A 30 -15.71 6.98 -2.53
CA LEU A 30 -15.97 8.35 -2.97
C LEU A 30 -15.36 8.59 -4.37
N SER A 31 -15.98 9.45 -5.17
CA SER A 31 -15.31 10.01 -6.35
C SER A 31 -14.02 10.73 -5.93
N TRP A 32 -13.06 10.87 -6.84
CA TRP A 32 -11.83 11.64 -6.59
C TRP A 32 -12.16 13.07 -6.15
N GLU A 33 -13.11 13.73 -6.83
CA GLU A 33 -13.56 15.09 -6.47
C GLU A 33 -14.11 15.17 -5.03
N ALA A 34 -14.98 14.25 -4.64
CA ALA A 34 -15.56 14.24 -3.28
C ALA A 34 -14.51 13.88 -2.21
N ALA A 35 -13.55 13.02 -2.56
CA ALA A 35 -12.44 12.65 -1.71
C ALA A 35 -11.47 13.83 -1.50
N GLU A 36 -11.16 14.56 -2.57
CA GLU A 36 -10.33 15.77 -2.57
C GLU A 36 -10.98 16.88 -1.75
N ALA A 37 -12.26 17.17 -1.96
CA ALA A 37 -12.96 18.18 -1.15
C ALA A 37 -12.90 17.88 0.36
N LYS A 38 -12.99 16.61 0.75
CA LYS A 38 -12.82 16.20 2.16
C LYS A 38 -11.37 16.30 2.63
N ALA A 39 -10.40 16.03 1.76
CA ALA A 39 -8.99 16.19 2.06
C ALA A 39 -8.67 17.65 2.33
N ASP A 40 -9.11 18.56 1.46
CA ASP A 40 -8.89 20.00 1.56
C ASP A 40 -9.47 20.56 2.86
N ALA A 41 -10.73 20.23 3.18
CA ALA A 41 -11.35 20.63 4.43
C ALA A 41 -10.64 20.07 5.69
N THR A 42 -9.94 18.94 5.56
CA THR A 42 -9.12 18.37 6.65
C THR A 42 -7.78 19.11 6.74
N LEU A 43 -7.14 19.41 5.60
CA LEU A 43 -5.86 20.11 5.52
C LEU A 43 -5.93 21.53 6.08
N GLU A 44 -7.01 22.26 5.83
CA GLU A 44 -7.25 23.60 6.38
C GLU A 44 -7.21 23.64 7.92
N ARG A 45 -7.50 22.50 8.57
CA ARG A 45 -7.52 22.36 10.03
C ARG A 45 -6.24 21.77 10.61
N MET A 46 -5.29 21.36 9.77
CA MET A 46 -4.01 20.82 10.18
C MET A 46 -2.98 21.93 10.41
N THR A 47 -2.13 21.75 11.42
CA THR A 47 -0.90 22.54 11.53
C THR A 47 0.12 22.07 10.47
N ALA A 48 1.11 22.92 10.18
CA ALA A 48 2.22 22.53 9.30
C ALA A 48 2.94 21.24 9.79
N GLN A 49 3.06 21.08 11.11
CA GLN A 49 3.63 19.87 11.70
C GLN A 49 2.77 18.64 11.46
N GLU A 50 1.44 18.75 11.57
CA GLU A 50 0.51 17.66 11.29
C GLU A 50 0.53 17.24 9.82
N ARG A 51 0.67 18.19 8.90
CA ARG A 51 0.84 17.90 7.47
C ARG A 51 2.15 17.12 7.23
N ARG A 52 3.28 17.61 7.75
CA ARG A 52 4.58 16.93 7.65
C ARG A 52 4.54 15.50 8.16
N MET A 53 3.87 15.27 9.29
CA MET A 53 3.76 13.95 9.90
C MET A 53 3.15 12.90 8.96
N LEU A 54 2.34 13.28 7.97
CA LEU A 54 1.77 12.33 6.99
C LEU A 54 2.75 11.93 5.88
N MET A 55 3.79 12.74 5.68
CA MET A 55 4.79 12.59 4.62
C MET A 55 5.97 11.72 5.04
N ILE A 56 6.06 11.35 6.32
CA ILE A 56 7.19 10.64 6.88
C ILE A 56 6.69 9.42 7.65
N GLY A 57 7.28 8.26 7.35
CA GLY A 57 7.02 7.07 8.14
C GLY A 57 7.48 7.24 9.59
N THR A 58 6.85 6.53 10.51
CA THR A 58 7.20 6.61 11.94
C THR A 58 8.58 6.04 12.23
N GLY A 59 9.15 5.29 11.28
CA GLY A 59 10.48 4.68 11.26
C GLY A 59 10.52 3.17 11.38
N TRP A 60 11.72 2.60 11.26
CA TRP A 60 11.92 1.15 11.23
C TRP A 60 12.07 0.55 12.63
N ARG A 61 11.47 -0.61 12.87
CA ARG A 61 11.66 -1.38 14.11
C ARG A 61 12.94 -2.22 14.01
N GLU A 62 14.08 -1.67 14.41
CA GLU A 62 15.26 -2.47 14.76
C GLU A 62 15.22 -2.85 16.25
N GLY A 63 14.67 -4.03 16.56
CA GLY A 63 14.79 -4.61 17.90
C GLY A 63 14.16 -3.79 19.04
N ALA A 64 14.21 -4.35 20.24
CA ALA A 64 13.72 -3.68 21.44
C ALA A 64 14.68 -2.54 21.83
N GLY A 65 14.48 -1.33 21.29
CA GLY A 65 15.21 -0.16 21.78
C GLY A 65 15.26 1.04 20.84
N GLY A 66 14.45 2.06 21.16
CA GLY A 66 14.78 3.45 20.86
C GLY A 66 14.22 4.03 19.57
N PHE A 67 13.02 4.58 19.63
CA PHE A 67 12.56 5.55 18.65
C PHE A 67 12.96 6.98 19.08
N MET A 68 13.72 7.69 18.23
CA MET A 68 13.64 9.15 18.15
C MET A 68 12.73 9.48 16.95
N GLY A 69 11.41 9.51 17.19
CA GLY A 69 10.42 9.82 16.15
C GLY A 69 9.08 10.16 16.78
N TYR A 70 8.35 11.11 16.17
CA TYR A 70 7.13 11.72 16.68
C TYR A 70 5.99 10.72 16.96
N GLY A 71 5.88 10.25 18.20
CA GLY A 71 4.62 9.92 18.85
C GLY A 71 3.91 8.61 18.47
N THR A 72 3.76 7.75 19.48
CA THR A 72 2.80 6.64 19.63
C THR A 72 3.11 5.35 18.85
N LEU A 73 3.52 4.31 19.60
CA LEU A 73 3.51 2.92 19.16
C LEU A 73 2.08 2.55 18.77
N LEU A 74 1.83 2.37 17.48
CA LEU A 74 0.57 1.77 17.05
C LEU A 74 0.63 0.27 17.35
N PRO A 75 -0.41 -0.31 17.95
CA PRO A 75 -0.57 -1.75 18.02
C PRO A 75 -0.64 -2.33 16.60
N GLY A 76 0.14 -3.37 16.35
CA GLY A 76 0.24 -4.05 15.05
C GLY A 76 1.64 -3.91 14.46
N ASN A 77 2.25 -5.04 14.13
CA ASN A 77 3.51 -5.08 13.41
C ASN A 77 3.19 -4.80 11.92
N PHE A 78 3.28 -3.56 11.47
CA PHE A 78 3.21 -3.21 10.04
C PHE A 78 4.59 -2.78 9.55
N MET A 79 4.87 -2.91 8.24
CA MET A 79 6.21 -2.65 7.70
C MET A 79 6.54 -1.16 7.73
N GLY A 80 5.53 -0.33 7.43
CA GLY A 80 5.58 1.12 7.56
C GLY A 80 4.31 1.63 8.21
N ASN A 81 4.40 2.75 8.91
CA ASN A 81 3.25 3.43 9.47
C ASN A 81 3.41 4.95 9.33
N THR A 82 2.30 5.67 9.23
CA THR A 82 2.26 7.11 9.52
C THR A 82 1.59 7.34 10.88
N PRO A 83 1.94 8.44 11.58
CA PRO A 83 1.27 8.81 12.83
C PRO A 83 -0.19 9.23 12.59
N PRO A 84 -1.09 9.00 13.58
CA PRO A 84 -2.45 9.50 13.53
C PRO A 84 -2.54 11.02 13.78
N ILE A 85 -3.65 11.64 13.37
CA ILE A 85 -4.06 12.99 13.81
C ILE A 85 -5.45 12.89 14.46
N PRO A 86 -5.53 12.50 15.76
CA PRO A 86 -6.79 12.14 16.41
C PRO A 86 -7.81 13.29 16.46
N LYS A 87 -7.37 14.54 16.65
CA LYS A 87 -8.25 15.72 16.72
C LYS A 87 -9.03 15.97 15.43
N LEU A 88 -8.56 15.41 14.31
CA LEU A 88 -9.18 15.52 12.99
C LEU A 88 -9.81 14.19 12.52
N GLY A 89 -9.81 13.16 13.37
CA GLY A 89 -10.28 11.83 13.01
C GLY A 89 -9.47 11.19 11.88
N VAL A 90 -8.19 11.53 11.75
CA VAL A 90 -7.29 10.88 10.78
C VAL A 90 -6.59 9.72 11.51
N PRO A 91 -6.91 8.46 11.17
CA PRO A 91 -6.23 7.30 11.72
C PRO A 91 -4.80 7.21 11.16
N PRO A 92 -3.94 6.37 11.77
CA PRO A 92 -2.65 6.10 11.15
C PRO A 92 -2.83 5.30 9.86
N LEU A 93 -1.92 5.49 8.91
CA LEU A 93 -1.84 4.62 7.74
C LEU A 93 -0.91 3.46 8.06
N LYS A 94 -1.44 2.23 8.01
CA LYS A 94 -0.72 0.99 8.24
C LYS A 94 -0.37 0.35 6.92
N ILE A 95 0.92 0.24 6.62
CA ILE A 95 1.45 -0.15 5.31
C ILE A 95 2.18 -1.47 5.46
N HIS A 96 1.87 -2.44 4.59
CA HIS A 96 2.34 -3.80 4.79
C HIS A 96 2.66 -4.57 3.52
N ASP A 97 3.65 -5.45 3.62
CA ASP A 97 4.01 -6.40 2.56
C ASP A 97 3.11 -7.65 2.62
N ALA A 98 2.94 -8.42 1.54
CA ALA A 98 3.46 -8.26 0.18
C ALA A 98 2.35 -8.47 -0.87
N GLY A 99 2.68 -8.29 -2.15
CA GLY A 99 1.78 -8.53 -3.28
C GLY A 99 1.31 -9.98 -3.48
N ASN A 100 1.88 -10.95 -2.74
CA ASN A 100 1.48 -12.36 -2.75
C ASN A 100 1.04 -12.89 -1.37
N GLY A 101 0.55 -11.99 -0.49
CA GLY A 101 -0.01 -12.35 0.81
C GLY A 101 0.58 -11.55 1.96
N PHE A 102 -0.11 -11.56 3.11
CA PHE A 102 0.27 -10.78 4.28
C PHE A 102 1.55 -11.33 4.89
N ARG A 103 2.61 -10.53 4.93
CA ARG A 103 3.91 -10.93 5.47
C ARG A 103 3.82 -11.12 6.98
N ASN A 104 3.94 -12.36 7.44
CA ASN A 104 4.08 -12.57 8.89
C ASN A 104 5.41 -12.01 9.37
N HIS A 105 5.37 -11.31 10.50
CA HIS A 105 6.59 -10.93 11.18
C HIS A 105 7.28 -12.19 11.63
N TRP A 106 8.57 -12.24 11.37
CA TRP A 106 9.45 -13.15 12.07
C TRP A 106 9.96 -12.40 13.29
N THR A 107 10.09 -13.09 14.42
CA THR A 107 10.77 -12.61 15.63
C THR A 107 11.99 -11.74 15.31
N PRO A 108 12.35 -10.76 16.16
CA PRO A 108 13.48 -9.88 15.91
C PRO A 108 14.73 -10.67 15.50
N TRP A 109 15.36 -10.24 14.41
CA TRP A 109 16.66 -10.74 13.98
C TRP A 109 17.66 -10.61 15.14
N ASN A 110 18.05 -11.72 15.77
CA ASN A 110 18.98 -11.73 16.90
C ASN A 110 20.46 -11.71 16.46
N GLY A 111 20.74 -11.32 15.22
CA GLY A 111 22.09 -11.24 14.67
C GLY A 111 22.70 -12.57 14.23
N THR A 112 22.07 -13.72 14.50
CA THR A 112 22.71 -15.03 14.23
C THR A 112 21.80 -16.09 13.60
N HIS A 113 20.48 -16.08 13.82
CA HIS A 113 19.55 -16.99 13.13
C HIS A 113 18.13 -16.41 13.02
N LEU A 114 17.41 -16.82 11.98
CA LEU A 114 15.95 -16.78 11.89
C LEU A 114 15.41 -17.71 13.01
N ASP A 115 14.95 -17.17 14.14
CA ASP A 115 14.31 -17.96 15.20
C ASP A 115 12.90 -18.36 14.73
N TRP A 116 12.65 -19.65 14.50
CA TRP A 116 11.36 -20.20 14.02
C TRP A 116 10.26 -20.16 15.10
N LYS A 117 10.53 -19.58 16.27
CA LYS A 117 9.54 -19.51 17.35
C LYS A 117 8.47 -18.48 17.03
N ARG A 118 7.32 -18.97 16.58
CA ARG A 118 6.04 -18.25 16.49
C ARG A 118 5.84 -17.38 17.73
N ASP A 119 5.83 -16.06 17.56
CA ASP A 119 5.40 -15.16 18.62
C ASP A 119 3.89 -15.42 18.85
N PRO A 120 3.47 -15.79 20.07
CA PRO A 120 2.06 -16.05 20.37
C PRO A 120 1.16 -14.80 20.27
N THR A 121 1.76 -13.61 20.05
CA THR A 121 1.08 -12.34 19.79
C THR A 121 1.07 -11.92 18.32
N GLU A 122 1.68 -12.71 17.42
CA GLU A 122 1.65 -12.44 15.98
C GLU A 122 0.24 -12.56 15.41
N ALA A 123 -0.05 -11.68 14.45
CA ALA A 123 -1.25 -11.74 13.64
C ALA A 123 -1.47 -13.20 13.17
N SER A 124 -2.73 -13.62 13.15
CA SER A 124 -3.21 -14.91 12.67
C SER A 124 -2.46 -15.44 11.45
N SER A 125 -2.42 -16.77 11.29
CA SER A 125 -1.88 -17.46 10.11
C SER A 125 -2.20 -16.71 8.81
N SER A 126 -1.22 -16.57 7.91
CA SER A 126 -1.42 -15.95 6.60
C SER A 126 -1.54 -16.99 5.51
N THR A 127 -2.28 -16.67 4.46
CA THR A 127 -2.23 -17.44 3.22
C THR A 127 -0.99 -17.02 2.43
N CYS A 128 -0.12 -17.99 2.11
CA CYS A 128 0.94 -17.79 1.15
C CYS A 128 0.38 -18.05 -0.24
N TRP A 129 0.10 -17.00 -1.01
CA TRP A 129 -0.49 -17.12 -2.34
C TRP A 129 0.57 -17.47 -3.38
N PRO A 130 0.18 -18.02 -4.56
CA PRO A 130 1.08 -18.20 -5.67
C PRO A 130 1.84 -16.90 -5.98
N SER A 131 3.07 -17.03 -6.47
CA SER A 131 3.84 -15.87 -6.91
C SER A 131 3.11 -15.11 -8.01
N ALA A 132 3.37 -13.80 -8.15
CA ALA A 132 2.70 -13.01 -9.16
C ALA A 132 3.03 -13.52 -10.59
N LEU A 133 4.23 -14.05 -10.80
CA LEU A 133 4.58 -14.70 -12.07
C LEU A 133 3.77 -15.99 -12.33
N ALA A 134 3.47 -16.77 -11.27
CA ALA A 134 2.60 -17.94 -11.41
C ALA A 134 1.16 -17.52 -11.74
N LEU A 135 0.66 -16.44 -11.13
CA LEU A 135 -0.62 -15.84 -11.49
C LEU A 135 -0.61 -15.32 -12.94
N ALA A 136 0.46 -14.67 -13.37
CA ALA A 136 0.63 -14.18 -14.73
C ALA A 136 0.56 -15.32 -15.76
N SER A 137 1.14 -16.46 -15.42
CA SER A 137 1.14 -17.67 -16.25
C SER A 137 -0.25 -18.30 -16.44
N THR A 138 -1.27 -17.82 -15.72
CA THR A 138 -2.66 -18.25 -15.92
C THR A 138 -3.35 -17.54 -17.09
N TRP A 139 -2.87 -16.35 -17.47
CA TRP A 139 -3.50 -15.47 -18.47
C TRP A 139 -4.98 -15.16 -18.16
N ASP A 140 -5.40 -15.31 -16.90
CA ASP A 140 -6.79 -15.18 -16.48
C ASP A 140 -6.97 -13.93 -15.61
N GLU A 141 -7.42 -12.84 -16.24
CA GLU A 141 -7.76 -11.58 -15.56
C GLU A 141 -8.78 -11.79 -14.44
N SER A 142 -9.79 -12.64 -14.66
CA SER A 142 -10.84 -12.88 -13.66
C SER A 142 -10.29 -13.63 -12.45
N LEU A 143 -9.37 -14.57 -12.65
CA LEU A 143 -8.66 -15.24 -11.56
C LEU A 143 -7.76 -14.27 -10.79
N VAL A 144 -7.01 -13.42 -11.49
CA VAL A 144 -6.16 -12.41 -10.86
C VAL A 144 -6.98 -11.42 -10.02
N GLU A 145 -8.12 -10.93 -10.53
CA GLU A 145 -9.01 -10.04 -9.77
C GLU A 145 -9.51 -10.73 -8.49
N ARG A 146 -9.96 -11.99 -8.57
CA ARG A 146 -10.41 -12.74 -7.39
C ARG A 146 -9.29 -12.95 -6.38
N VAL A 147 -8.12 -13.41 -6.81
CA VAL A 147 -6.97 -13.66 -5.92
C VAL A 147 -6.51 -12.36 -5.25
N ALA A 148 -6.42 -11.26 -5.99
CA ALA A 148 -6.07 -9.95 -5.43
C ALA A 148 -7.11 -9.47 -4.41
N GLY A 149 -8.38 -9.74 -4.66
CA GLY A 149 -9.45 -9.53 -3.70
C GLY A 149 -9.25 -10.32 -2.41
N GLU A 150 -8.95 -11.61 -2.48
CA GLU A 150 -8.74 -12.42 -1.27
C GLU A 150 -7.47 -11.99 -0.51
N ILE A 151 -6.38 -11.65 -1.23
CA ILE A 151 -5.18 -11.05 -0.62
C ILE A 151 -5.56 -9.79 0.15
N ALA A 152 -6.25 -8.84 -0.48
CA ALA A 152 -6.63 -7.59 0.16
C ALA A 152 -7.65 -7.77 1.30
N SER A 153 -8.54 -8.76 1.21
CA SER A 153 -9.43 -9.11 2.33
C SER A 153 -8.62 -9.49 3.56
N GLU A 154 -7.58 -10.31 3.41
CA GLU A 154 -6.70 -10.68 4.52
C GLU A 154 -5.98 -9.46 5.13
N PHE A 155 -5.55 -8.52 4.30
CA PHE A 155 -4.94 -7.26 4.76
C PHE A 155 -5.90 -6.40 5.55
N ARG A 156 -7.13 -6.21 5.03
CA ARG A 156 -8.19 -5.47 5.71
C ARG A 156 -8.50 -6.10 7.06
N ASP A 157 -8.67 -7.41 7.10
CA ASP A 157 -9.06 -8.15 8.31
C ASP A 157 -7.93 -8.10 9.36
N LYS A 158 -6.67 -7.98 8.93
CA LYS A 158 -5.50 -7.72 9.80
C LYS A 158 -5.26 -6.23 10.09
N GLY A 159 -6.10 -5.34 9.55
CA GLY A 159 -6.07 -3.91 9.81
C GLY A 159 -5.02 -3.12 9.04
N ALA A 160 -4.40 -3.68 8.00
CA ALA A 160 -3.57 -2.93 7.07
C ALA A 160 -4.44 -2.02 6.18
N ASN A 161 -3.95 -0.81 5.92
CA ASN A 161 -4.60 0.13 5.02
C ASN A 161 -4.02 0.08 3.61
N VAL A 162 -2.73 -0.24 3.49
CA VAL A 162 -2.02 -0.34 2.22
C VAL A 162 -1.40 -1.71 2.06
N LEU A 163 -1.70 -2.33 0.93
CA LEU A 163 -1.06 -3.53 0.39
C LEU A 163 0.11 -3.08 -0.49
N LEU A 164 1.33 -3.49 -0.15
CA LEU A 164 2.52 -3.23 -0.97
C LEU A 164 2.61 -4.18 -2.17
N GLY A 165 1.64 -4.04 -3.07
CA GLY A 165 1.53 -4.75 -4.32
C GLY A 165 0.39 -4.21 -5.19
N PRO A 166 0.35 -4.60 -6.47
CA PRO A 166 1.24 -5.58 -7.10
C PRO A 166 2.61 -4.99 -7.48
N ALA A 167 3.61 -5.86 -7.61
CA ALA A 167 4.85 -5.48 -8.30
C ALA A 167 4.71 -5.82 -9.78
N ILE A 168 5.10 -4.91 -10.68
CA ILE A 168 4.66 -4.92 -12.09
C ILE A 168 5.75 -4.54 -13.10
N GLN A 169 7.00 -4.84 -12.77
CA GLN A 169 8.15 -4.61 -13.64
C GLN A 169 8.11 -5.58 -14.83
N VAL A 170 8.57 -5.12 -15.99
CA VAL A 170 8.63 -5.96 -17.19
C VAL A 170 9.95 -6.73 -17.20
N HIS A 171 9.86 -8.04 -17.38
CA HIS A 171 11.01 -8.94 -17.30
C HIS A 171 11.94 -8.75 -18.50
N ARG A 172 12.94 -7.89 -18.33
CA ARG A 172 14.06 -7.81 -19.28
C ARG A 172 15.17 -8.80 -18.94
N VAL A 173 15.52 -8.90 -17.65
CA VAL A 173 16.68 -9.69 -17.19
C VAL A 173 16.18 -10.98 -16.58
N ALA A 174 16.31 -12.10 -17.31
CA ALA A 174 15.81 -13.41 -16.86
C ALA A 174 16.37 -13.85 -15.48
N ARG A 175 17.58 -13.40 -15.14
CA ARG A 175 18.27 -13.71 -13.86
C ARG A 175 17.96 -12.71 -12.73
N ASN A 176 17.07 -11.76 -12.94
CA ASN A 176 16.69 -10.83 -11.89
C ASN A 176 16.05 -11.57 -10.72
N GLY A 177 16.52 -11.28 -9.50
CA GLY A 177 16.12 -11.98 -8.28
C GLY A 177 14.65 -11.80 -7.89
N ARG A 178 13.95 -10.82 -8.48
CA ARG A 178 12.57 -10.45 -8.12
C ARG A 178 11.54 -10.69 -9.22
N ASN A 179 11.92 -11.29 -10.36
CA ASN A 179 10.96 -11.60 -11.43
C ASN A 179 9.77 -12.44 -10.95
N PHE A 180 9.95 -13.28 -9.93
CA PHE A 180 8.82 -14.06 -9.39
C PHE A 180 7.74 -13.17 -8.73
N GLU A 181 8.10 -11.97 -8.24
CA GLU A 181 7.17 -11.01 -7.63
C GLU A 181 6.41 -10.18 -8.66
N TYR A 182 6.83 -10.16 -9.92
CA TYR A 182 6.26 -9.26 -10.92
C TYR A 182 5.13 -9.92 -11.71
N LEU A 183 3.96 -9.29 -11.67
CA LEU A 183 2.76 -9.76 -12.35
C LEU A 183 2.82 -9.58 -13.87
N SER A 184 3.70 -8.70 -14.35
CA SER A 184 3.74 -8.32 -15.75
C SER A 184 4.34 -9.38 -16.67
N GLY A 185 5.14 -10.31 -16.14
CA GLY A 185 5.95 -11.18 -16.98
C GLY A 185 6.88 -10.36 -17.89
N GLU A 186 7.15 -10.85 -19.09
CA GLU A 186 7.99 -10.16 -20.10
C GLU A 186 7.19 -9.33 -21.11
N ASP A 187 5.86 -9.44 -21.13
CA ASP A 187 5.00 -8.81 -22.12
C ASP A 187 4.21 -7.64 -21.51
N PRO A 188 4.38 -6.40 -22.01
CA PRO A 188 3.70 -5.23 -21.45
C PRO A 188 2.19 -5.30 -21.59
N TYR A 189 1.66 -5.96 -22.63
CA TYR A 189 0.23 -6.08 -22.85
C TYR A 189 -0.41 -7.00 -21.80
N LEU A 190 0.11 -8.21 -21.62
CA LEU A 190 -0.30 -9.12 -20.56
C LEU A 190 -0.21 -8.43 -19.20
N GLY A 191 0.92 -7.79 -18.91
CA GLY A 191 1.10 -7.08 -17.66
C GLY A 191 0.08 -5.97 -17.42
N SER A 192 -0.30 -5.23 -18.46
CA SER A 192 -1.36 -4.22 -18.38
C SER A 192 -2.71 -4.83 -18.01
N ARG A 193 -3.12 -5.90 -18.70
CA ARG A 193 -4.40 -6.60 -18.45
C ARG A 193 -4.50 -7.12 -17.02
N LEU A 194 -3.45 -7.80 -16.56
CA LEU A 194 -3.43 -8.41 -15.24
C LEU A 194 -3.27 -7.38 -14.11
N THR A 195 -2.49 -6.33 -14.33
CA THR A 195 -2.35 -5.23 -13.36
C THR A 195 -3.68 -4.53 -13.12
N TYR A 196 -4.43 -4.24 -14.19
CA TYR A 196 -5.77 -3.66 -14.05
C TYR A 196 -6.67 -4.54 -13.18
N ALA A 197 -6.73 -5.84 -13.49
CA ALA A 197 -7.51 -6.82 -12.73
C ALA A 197 -7.08 -6.90 -11.26
N TYR A 198 -5.78 -6.94 -10.98
CA TYR A 198 -5.26 -7.00 -9.62
C TYR A 198 -5.66 -5.75 -8.81
N VAL A 199 -5.46 -4.56 -9.38
CA VAL A 199 -5.79 -3.30 -8.69
C VAL A 199 -7.29 -3.21 -8.41
N GLN A 200 -8.15 -3.58 -9.36
CA GLN A 200 -9.60 -3.64 -9.12
C GLN A 200 -9.94 -4.60 -7.99
N GLY A 201 -9.42 -5.83 -8.04
CA GLY A 201 -9.68 -6.86 -7.02
C GLY A 201 -9.27 -6.43 -5.62
N ALA A 202 -8.04 -5.93 -5.49
CA ALA A 202 -7.50 -5.49 -4.21
C ALA A 202 -8.29 -4.30 -3.63
N GLN A 203 -8.51 -3.27 -4.44
CA GLN A 203 -9.14 -2.04 -3.95
C GLN A 203 -10.64 -2.21 -3.69
N ARG A 204 -11.34 -3.15 -4.35
CA ARG A 204 -12.73 -3.51 -4.00
C ARG A 204 -12.88 -4.01 -2.56
N GLN A 205 -11.80 -4.39 -1.88
CA GLN A 205 -11.81 -4.75 -0.46
C GLN A 205 -11.48 -3.59 0.49
N GLY A 206 -11.27 -2.37 -0.03
CA GLY A 206 -10.97 -1.17 0.75
C GLY A 206 -9.56 -1.06 1.26
N VAL A 207 -8.65 -1.83 0.68
CA VAL A 207 -7.22 -1.71 0.91
C VAL A 207 -6.64 -0.96 -0.28
N ILE A 208 -5.80 0.02 0.02
CA ILE A 208 -5.06 0.76 -0.99
C ILE A 208 -4.03 -0.18 -1.61
N ALA A 209 -4.12 -0.40 -2.91
CA ALA A 209 -3.07 -1.09 -3.66
C ALA A 209 -1.90 -0.11 -3.92
N CYS A 210 -0.69 -0.64 -3.89
CA CYS A 210 0.54 0.11 -4.13
C CYS A 210 1.31 -0.53 -5.30
N ALA A 211 1.15 0.04 -6.49
CA ALA A 211 1.89 -0.41 -7.66
C ALA A 211 3.39 -0.10 -7.47
N LYS A 212 4.24 -1.13 -7.60
CA LYS A 212 5.68 -0.99 -7.34
C LYS A 212 6.52 -1.73 -8.37
N HIS A 213 7.79 -1.40 -8.57
CA HIS A 213 8.56 -0.25 -8.10
C HIS A 213 8.72 0.72 -9.28
N TRP A 214 8.26 1.95 -9.13
CA TRP A 214 8.28 3.00 -10.15
C TRP A 214 9.63 3.74 -10.17
N ALA A 215 10.52 3.49 -11.11
CA ALA A 215 10.40 2.59 -12.25
C ALA A 215 11.76 1.93 -12.59
N PHE A 216 11.71 0.95 -13.49
CA PHE A 216 12.88 0.34 -14.12
C PHE A 216 13.83 -0.44 -13.18
N ASN A 217 13.34 -0.99 -12.07
CA ASN A 217 14.15 -1.78 -11.14
C ASN A 217 14.34 -3.24 -11.59
N GLU A 218 14.84 -3.46 -12.82
CA GLU A 218 14.69 -4.77 -13.47
C GLU A 218 15.86 -5.72 -13.17
N GLN A 219 16.68 -5.36 -12.18
CA GLN A 219 17.76 -6.16 -11.64
C GLN A 219 18.07 -5.81 -10.19
N GLU A 220 18.25 -6.83 -9.36
CA GLU A 220 18.67 -6.63 -7.97
C GLU A 220 20.13 -6.20 -7.84
N THR A 221 21.00 -6.66 -8.74
CA THR A 221 22.41 -6.31 -8.73
C THR A 221 22.59 -4.81 -8.94
N GLY A 222 23.08 -4.13 -7.91
CA GLY A 222 23.29 -2.69 -7.94
C GLY A 222 22.01 -1.86 -7.78
N ARG A 223 20.86 -2.42 -7.37
CA ARG A 223 19.59 -1.69 -7.29
C ARG A 223 19.63 -0.38 -6.50
N MET A 224 20.48 -0.28 -5.48
CA MET A 224 20.60 0.89 -4.59
C MET A 224 21.31 2.10 -5.22
N GLY A 225 21.72 2.04 -6.48
CA GLY A 225 22.46 3.13 -7.10
C GLY A 225 22.89 2.89 -8.55
N GLY A 226 22.59 1.74 -9.14
CA GLY A 226 22.75 1.48 -10.56
C GLY A 226 21.92 2.48 -11.37
N ASP A 227 22.47 2.93 -12.49
CA ASP A 227 21.81 3.86 -13.40
C ASP A 227 21.21 3.11 -14.58
N VAL A 228 19.90 3.19 -14.72
CA VAL A 228 19.17 2.66 -15.87
C VAL A 228 19.01 3.77 -16.89
N ARG A 229 19.66 3.58 -18.04
CA ARG A 229 19.57 4.51 -19.17
C ARG A 229 18.56 4.00 -20.16
N VAL A 230 17.50 4.77 -20.36
CA VAL A 230 16.35 4.40 -21.18
C VAL A 230 15.82 5.62 -21.94
N ASP A 231 15.51 5.43 -23.21
CA ASP A 231 14.91 6.46 -24.05
C ASP A 231 13.38 6.51 -23.85
N GLU A 232 12.78 7.63 -24.21
CA GLU A 232 11.35 7.87 -24.00
C GLU A 232 10.48 6.83 -24.70
N ARG A 233 10.80 6.44 -25.93
CA ARG A 233 9.98 5.46 -26.67
C ARG A 233 9.97 4.12 -25.96
N THR A 234 11.14 3.63 -25.53
CA THR A 234 11.22 2.39 -24.77
C THR A 234 10.49 2.49 -23.43
N SER A 235 10.55 3.64 -22.74
CA SER A 235 9.79 3.86 -21.51
C SER A 235 8.29 3.69 -21.74
N TRP A 236 7.72 4.42 -22.70
CA TRP A 236 6.27 4.45 -22.95
C TRP A 236 5.73 3.21 -23.67
N GLU A 237 6.50 2.57 -24.56
CA GLU A 237 6.02 1.40 -25.31
C GLU A 237 6.26 0.07 -24.57
N LEU A 238 7.24 -0.01 -23.65
CA LEU A 238 7.62 -1.27 -23.00
C LEU A 238 7.43 -1.28 -21.49
N TYR A 239 7.94 -0.29 -20.75
CA TYR A 239 8.00 -0.40 -19.28
C TYR A 239 6.82 0.24 -18.56
N TYR A 240 6.28 1.33 -19.10
CA TYR A 240 5.16 2.07 -18.54
C TYR A 240 3.78 1.42 -18.71
N PRO A 241 3.46 0.61 -19.76
CA PRO A 241 2.10 0.14 -19.96
C PRO A 241 1.44 -0.56 -18.75
N PRO A 242 2.13 -1.44 -17.98
CA PRO A 242 1.53 -2.00 -16.77
C PRO A 242 1.20 -0.95 -15.70
N PHE A 243 2.03 0.09 -15.57
CA PHE A 243 1.79 1.19 -14.64
C PHE A 243 0.68 2.12 -15.12
N GLU A 244 0.58 2.40 -16.43
CA GLU A 244 -0.56 3.11 -17.03
C GLU A 244 -1.86 2.39 -16.72
N ALA A 245 -1.90 1.06 -16.89
CA ALA A 245 -3.05 0.24 -16.54
C ALA A 245 -3.39 0.29 -15.04
N ALA A 246 -2.39 0.42 -14.15
CA ALA A 246 -2.62 0.64 -12.73
C ALA A 246 -3.31 1.99 -12.47
N VAL A 247 -2.88 3.06 -13.15
CA VAL A 247 -3.50 4.39 -13.06
C VAL A 247 -4.93 4.35 -13.60
N GLU A 248 -5.16 3.70 -14.75
CA GLU A 248 -6.50 3.51 -15.33
C GLU A 248 -7.43 2.72 -14.40
N ALA A 249 -6.91 1.73 -13.67
CA ALA A 249 -7.64 1.00 -12.65
C ALA A 249 -7.89 1.83 -11.37
N GLY A 250 -7.32 3.03 -11.28
CA GLY A 250 -7.47 3.92 -10.14
C GLY A 250 -6.66 3.51 -8.91
N VAL A 251 -5.47 2.93 -9.11
CA VAL A 251 -4.56 2.54 -8.01
C VAL A 251 -4.34 3.70 -7.04
N GLY A 252 -4.30 3.38 -5.74
CA GLY A 252 -4.25 4.40 -4.70
C GLY A 252 -2.85 4.91 -4.40
N SER A 253 -1.82 4.08 -4.55
CA SER A 253 -0.44 4.51 -4.34
C SER A 253 0.53 3.89 -5.33
N PHE A 254 1.69 4.52 -5.44
CA PHE A 254 2.87 3.98 -6.09
C PHE A 254 4.04 3.95 -5.12
N MET A 255 4.96 3.01 -5.28
CA MET A 255 6.25 3.02 -4.60
C MET A 255 7.35 3.30 -5.61
N CYS A 256 8.12 4.37 -5.43
CA CYS A 256 9.25 4.65 -6.31
C CYS A 256 10.45 3.73 -6.03
N SER A 257 11.25 3.43 -7.04
CA SER A 257 12.34 2.44 -6.96
C SER A 257 13.63 3.00 -6.36
N TYR A 258 14.54 2.07 -6.01
CA TYR A 258 15.87 2.39 -5.50
C TYR A 258 16.84 2.95 -6.53
N ASN A 259 16.71 2.56 -7.79
CA ASN A 259 17.74 2.80 -8.79
C ASN A 259 17.72 4.26 -9.29
N ARG A 260 18.80 4.64 -9.97
CA ARG A 260 18.83 5.84 -10.79
C ARG A 260 18.23 5.54 -12.17
N VAL A 261 17.62 6.54 -12.76
CA VAL A 261 17.08 6.51 -14.11
C VAL A 261 17.53 7.77 -14.82
N ASN A 262 18.32 7.60 -15.88
CA ASN A 262 18.94 8.72 -16.59
C ASN A 262 19.62 9.70 -15.61
N TYR A 263 20.50 9.16 -14.74
CA TYR A 263 21.37 9.85 -13.77
C TYR A 263 20.74 10.31 -12.45
N THR A 264 19.42 10.31 -12.29
CA THR A 264 18.73 10.78 -11.07
C THR A 264 18.03 9.62 -10.36
N TYR A 265 18.08 9.56 -9.03
CA TYR A 265 17.37 8.52 -8.26
C TYR A 265 15.87 8.58 -8.52
N ALA A 266 15.21 7.43 -8.67
CA ALA A 266 13.82 7.41 -9.09
C ALA A 266 12.89 8.15 -8.12
N CYS A 267 13.16 8.08 -6.81
CA CYS A 267 12.41 8.78 -5.77
C CYS A 267 12.64 10.29 -5.70
N GLU A 268 13.53 10.87 -6.51
CA GLU A 268 13.74 12.32 -6.63
C GLU A 268 13.73 12.78 -8.10
N ASN A 269 13.30 11.90 -9.02
CA ASN A 269 13.32 12.18 -10.45
C ASN A 269 12.03 12.85 -10.89
N GLU A 270 12.08 14.17 -11.07
CA GLU A 270 10.94 14.99 -11.49
C GLU A 270 10.32 14.53 -12.82
N ASN A 271 11.12 14.01 -13.76
CA ASN A 271 10.58 13.47 -15.01
C ASN A 271 9.74 12.22 -14.78
N LEU A 272 10.14 11.34 -13.85
CA LEU A 272 9.39 10.13 -13.55
C LEU A 272 8.15 10.42 -12.70
N LEU A 273 8.33 11.16 -11.61
CA LEU A 273 7.28 11.32 -10.60
C LEU A 273 6.25 12.38 -11.01
N ARG A 274 6.71 13.56 -11.43
CA ARG A 274 5.82 14.68 -11.79
C ARG A 274 5.36 14.56 -13.23
N ARG A 275 6.30 14.60 -14.18
CA ARG A 275 5.97 14.68 -15.62
C ARG A 275 5.29 13.41 -16.13
N ASP A 276 5.90 12.24 -15.94
CA ASP A 276 5.39 11.01 -16.52
C ASP A 276 4.20 10.46 -15.72
N LEU A 277 4.36 10.22 -14.41
CA LEU A 277 3.31 9.59 -13.59
C LEU A 277 2.14 10.54 -13.26
N LYS A 278 2.39 11.70 -12.67
CA LYS A 278 1.31 12.58 -12.18
C LYS A 278 0.64 13.38 -13.31
N GLU A 279 1.42 13.92 -14.24
CA GLU A 279 0.91 14.82 -15.29
C GLU A 279 0.44 14.07 -16.54
N ARG A 280 1.30 13.24 -17.14
CA ARG A 280 0.98 12.55 -18.40
C ARG A 280 0.03 11.37 -18.20
N MET A 281 0.30 10.49 -17.23
CA MET A 281 -0.63 9.38 -16.91
C MET A 281 -1.85 9.85 -16.09
N GLY A 282 -1.76 11.01 -15.43
CA GLY A 282 -2.87 11.57 -14.67
C GLY A 282 -3.07 10.93 -13.29
N PHE A 283 -2.05 10.30 -12.71
CA PHE A 283 -2.12 9.67 -11.39
C PHE A 283 -2.56 10.66 -10.30
N LYS A 284 -3.55 10.27 -9.49
CA LYS A 284 -4.15 11.11 -8.42
C LYS A 284 -3.85 10.65 -7.01
N GLY A 285 -3.25 9.47 -6.86
CA GLY A 285 -2.84 8.93 -5.57
C GLY A 285 -1.51 9.50 -5.09
N PHE A 286 -0.92 8.87 -4.08
CA PHE A 286 0.36 9.31 -3.51
C PHE A 286 1.51 8.38 -3.88
N VAL A 287 2.72 8.92 -3.98
CA VAL A 287 3.96 8.18 -4.19
C VAL A 287 4.71 8.05 -2.86
N MET A 288 4.98 6.83 -2.44
CA MET A 288 5.90 6.53 -1.34
C MET A 288 7.27 6.11 -1.87
N SER A 289 8.32 6.28 -1.06
CA SER A 289 9.62 5.69 -1.35
C SER A 289 9.61 4.18 -1.15
N ASP A 290 10.40 3.43 -1.90
CA ASP A 290 10.92 2.16 -1.38
C ASP A 290 11.78 2.47 -0.13
N TRP A 291 12.04 1.45 0.67
CA TRP A 291 12.47 1.66 2.05
C TRP A 291 13.89 2.22 2.06
N TRP A 292 14.07 3.46 2.54
CA TRP A 292 15.33 4.20 2.46
C TRP A 292 15.81 4.53 1.03
N ALA A 293 14.89 4.60 0.05
CA ALA A 293 15.20 4.99 -1.33
C ALA A 293 15.28 6.52 -1.54
N THR A 294 15.08 7.31 -0.49
CA THR A 294 15.11 8.77 -0.55
C THR A 294 16.55 9.29 -0.39
N HIS A 295 16.97 10.18 -1.29
CA HIS A 295 18.34 10.73 -1.35
C HIS A 295 18.41 12.26 -1.30
N SER A 296 17.26 12.92 -1.24
CA SER A 296 17.10 14.36 -1.09
C SER A 296 15.72 14.67 -0.51
N THR A 297 15.46 15.94 -0.22
CA THR A 297 14.15 16.40 0.21
C THR A 297 13.06 16.01 -0.77
N SER A 298 13.31 15.94 -2.08
CA SER A 298 12.50 15.30 -3.15
C SER A 298 10.99 15.61 -3.25
N VAL A 299 10.42 16.39 -2.32
CA VAL A 299 8.99 16.73 -2.32
C VAL A 299 8.61 17.52 -3.56
N GLU A 300 9.47 18.46 -3.95
CA GLU A 300 9.27 19.30 -5.14
C GLU A 300 9.34 18.50 -6.45
N HIS A 301 10.03 17.37 -6.41
CA HIS A 301 10.15 16.46 -7.55
C HIS A 301 8.99 15.48 -7.66
N GLY A 302 8.08 15.45 -6.68
CA GLY A 302 6.85 14.68 -6.73
C GLY A 302 6.79 13.47 -5.79
N LEU A 303 7.74 13.30 -4.86
CA LEU A 303 7.60 12.32 -3.79
C LEU A 303 6.63 12.83 -2.71
N ASP A 304 5.65 12.02 -2.32
CA ASP A 304 4.64 12.43 -1.32
C ASP A 304 4.93 11.86 0.07
N GLN A 305 5.63 10.72 0.15
CA GLN A 305 5.89 10.03 1.40
C GLN A 305 7.24 9.32 1.44
N GLU A 306 8.06 9.63 2.44
CA GLU A 306 9.31 8.93 2.75
C GLU A 306 9.05 7.76 3.72
N MET A 307 9.52 6.57 3.34
CA MET A 307 9.46 5.34 4.13
C MET A 307 10.86 4.71 4.30
N PRO A 308 11.14 4.04 5.43
CA PRO A 308 10.25 3.84 6.58
C PRO A 308 10.23 5.05 7.53
N GLY A 309 11.11 6.03 7.32
CA GLY A 309 11.33 7.19 8.19
C GLY A 309 12.37 6.96 9.30
N THR A 310 12.74 8.05 9.99
CA THR A 310 13.74 8.16 11.08
C THR A 310 15.19 7.70 10.77
N GLY A 311 16.15 8.32 11.46
CA GLY A 311 17.59 8.06 11.31
C GLY A 311 18.34 9.19 10.60
N SER A 312 19.67 9.09 10.54
CA SER A 312 20.55 10.10 9.91
C SER A 312 20.45 10.20 8.39
N GLY A 313 19.53 9.46 7.76
CA GLY A 313 19.26 9.45 6.32
C GLY A 313 17.81 9.76 5.97
N THR A 314 17.08 10.46 6.84
CA THR A 314 15.67 10.85 6.62
C THR A 314 15.56 12.28 6.12
N TRP A 315 15.07 12.49 4.90
CA TRP A 315 15.11 13.78 4.21
C TRP A 315 13.87 14.65 4.42
N HIS A 316 12.68 14.05 4.53
CA HIS A 316 11.41 14.75 4.75
C HIS A 316 11.22 15.19 6.22
N GLY A 317 12.23 14.95 7.06
CA GLY A 317 12.28 15.38 8.46
C GLY A 317 13.00 16.73 8.64
N PRO A 318 14.11 16.79 9.40
CA PRO A 318 14.76 18.06 9.76
C PRO A 318 15.43 18.78 8.57
N HIS A 319 15.53 18.14 7.40
CA HIS A 319 16.22 18.70 6.24
C HIS A 319 15.32 19.54 5.32
N LEU A 320 14.00 19.53 5.51
CA LEU A 320 13.10 20.40 4.74
C LEU A 320 13.29 21.87 5.14
N THR A 321 13.58 22.71 4.15
CA THR A 321 13.62 24.17 4.26
C THR A 321 12.22 24.76 4.44
N GLN A 322 12.13 25.99 4.94
CA GLN A 322 10.84 26.67 5.10
C GLN A 322 10.08 26.82 3.76
N GLU A 323 10.80 27.01 2.65
CA GLU A 323 10.23 27.07 1.30
C GLU A 323 9.65 25.72 0.88
N GLU A 324 10.41 24.64 1.06
CA GLU A 324 9.92 23.28 0.78
C GLU A 324 8.73 22.94 1.69
N LEU A 325 8.71 23.41 2.93
CA LEU A 325 7.55 23.27 3.81
C LEU A 325 6.33 24.00 3.26
N GLU A 326 6.47 25.24 2.81
CA GLU A 326 5.38 25.98 2.17
C GLU A 326 4.94 25.34 0.85
N TYR A 327 5.86 24.72 0.11
CA TYR A 327 5.54 23.88 -1.05
C TYR A 327 4.74 22.65 -0.61
N THR A 328 5.17 21.93 0.43
CA THR A 328 4.45 20.74 0.94
C THR A 328 3.02 21.06 1.39
N GLU A 329 2.77 22.30 1.78
CA GLU A 329 1.45 22.78 2.19
C GLU A 329 0.45 22.90 1.03
N ARG A 330 0.86 22.80 -0.24
CA ARG A 330 -0.01 23.08 -1.39
C ARG A 330 -0.31 21.89 -2.32
N PRO A 331 0.51 20.82 -2.40
CA PRO A 331 0.07 19.59 -3.07
C PRO A 331 0.40 18.23 -2.40
N ALA A 332 1.48 18.06 -1.62
CA ALA A 332 2.02 16.73 -1.30
C ALA A 332 1.14 15.88 -0.35
N THR A 333 0.42 16.52 0.58
CA THR A 333 -0.46 15.83 1.55
C THR A 333 -1.88 15.61 1.02
N ARG A 334 -2.24 16.26 -0.09
CA ARG A 334 -3.58 16.17 -0.70
C ARG A 334 -3.88 14.77 -1.24
N PRO A 335 -3.03 14.13 -2.06
CA PRO A 335 -3.29 12.77 -2.54
C PRO A 335 -3.43 11.76 -1.40
N TYR A 336 -2.56 11.87 -0.38
CA TYR A 336 -2.60 11.02 0.81
C TYR A 336 -3.96 11.10 1.52
N LEU A 337 -4.45 12.32 1.82
CA LEU A 337 -5.71 12.50 2.54
C LEU A 337 -6.92 12.22 1.66
N SER A 338 -6.87 12.54 0.37
CA SER A 338 -7.95 12.24 -0.58
C SER A 338 -8.19 10.74 -0.61
N LEU A 339 -7.11 9.98 -0.78
CA LEU A 339 -7.17 8.54 -0.78
C LEU A 339 -7.63 7.98 0.57
N ALA A 340 -7.07 8.47 1.68
CA ALA A 340 -7.53 8.09 3.00
C ALA A 340 -9.03 8.36 3.17
N LYS A 341 -9.56 9.52 2.77
CA LYS A 341 -10.99 9.83 2.91
C LYS A 341 -11.87 9.00 1.97
N ARG A 342 -11.39 8.71 0.76
CA ARG A 342 -12.05 7.83 -0.22
C ARG A 342 -12.24 6.42 0.32
N TRP A 343 -11.20 5.85 0.91
CA TRP A 343 -11.19 4.45 1.32
C TRP A 343 -11.53 4.23 2.79
N PHE A 344 -11.16 5.11 3.73
CA PHE A 344 -11.54 4.94 5.14
C PHE A 344 -13.04 5.09 5.36
N SER A 345 -13.71 6.03 4.67
CA SER A 345 -15.18 6.16 4.79
C SER A 345 -15.90 4.88 4.33
N TRP A 346 -15.34 4.24 3.32
CA TRP A 346 -15.79 2.96 2.75
C TRP A 346 -15.43 1.78 3.66
N ALA A 347 -14.17 1.64 4.07
CA ALA A 347 -13.69 0.49 4.85
C ALA A 347 -14.29 0.50 6.27
N LEU A 348 -14.41 1.68 6.89
CA LEU A 348 -15.04 1.82 8.20
C LEU A 348 -16.52 1.45 8.15
N SER A 349 -17.23 1.82 7.08
CA SER A 349 -18.64 1.48 6.96
C SER A 349 -18.87 0.00 6.65
N GLN A 350 -17.99 -0.64 5.89
CA GLN A 350 -17.98 -2.10 5.72
C GLN A 350 -17.65 -2.82 7.04
N TYR A 351 -16.65 -2.35 7.80
CA TYR A 351 -16.26 -2.90 9.09
C TYR A 351 -17.40 -2.79 10.12
N LEU A 352 -18.03 -1.62 10.23
CA LEU A 352 -19.18 -1.40 11.13
C LEU A 352 -20.41 -2.23 10.72
N SER A 353 -20.58 -2.53 9.43
CA SER A 353 -21.69 -3.36 8.95
C SER A 353 -21.53 -4.85 9.24
N ARG A 354 -20.30 -5.33 9.44
CA ARG A 354 -20.00 -6.76 9.68
C ARG A 354 -20.03 -7.16 11.16
N GLY A 355 -20.19 -6.19 12.08
CA GLY A 355 -20.08 -6.43 13.51
C GLY A 355 -18.65 -6.83 13.93
N PRO A 356 -18.31 -6.76 15.22
CA PRO A 356 -17.06 -7.34 15.70
C PRO A 356 -17.07 -8.85 15.48
N LEU A 357 -16.00 -9.39 14.90
CA LEU A 357 -15.73 -10.84 14.85
C LEU A 357 -15.57 -11.42 16.25
#